data_AF-A0A8C4X0K9-F1
#
_entry.id   AF-A0A8C4X0K9-F1
#
_cell.length_a   1.000
_cell.length_b   1.000
_cell.length_c   1.000
_cell.angle_alpha   90.00
_cell.angle_beta   90.00
_cell.angle_gamma   90.00
#
_symmetry.space_group_name_H-M   'P 1'
#
loop_
_entity.id
_entity.type
_entity.pdbx_description
1 polymer ?
#
loop_
_entity_poly.entity_id
_entity_poly.type
_entity_poly.pdbx_seq_one_letter_code
_entity_poly.pdbx_strand_id
1 'polypeptide(L)'
;MKADLSNFFINLVRPYLQTDGSYEQEKLFPLLDSQNADLPATLAWLLAARSLLSPCGSPESSGEQETAKSAGSSEGAGGHILSPNAVLAEAFLLLLKWSNKDMELPETLILDAKRISALRAEVRRLSLIAAILLIVAGDLKRWGNEGSRKPEVHPGEPESEESAVSLLPSLRSLVEQSLETVGTSSCKEAECLEKAVEGVLTLLNESRLSQPYPALPQTLATSLRGQIIDLSCPTNPVTTLVESRLLGYIRIPLLTSPPRRPPPLPPALNSIASTLPALLCRFLHLCDHNRRVFGQQYARLLAPILTFP
;
A
#
# COMPACT_ATOMS: atom_id res chain seq x y z
N MET A 1 -12.51 -35.41 0.66
CA MET A 1 -13.50 -35.75 -0.38
C MET A 1 -14.54 -34.67 -0.65
N LYS A 2 -15.27 -34.09 0.33
CA LYS A 2 -16.21 -32.96 0.04
C LYS A 2 -15.50 -31.68 -0.44
N ALA A 3 -14.35 -31.36 0.13
CA ALA A 3 -13.55 -30.19 -0.26
C ALA A 3 -13.04 -30.27 -1.73
N ASP A 4 -12.69 -31.47 -2.21
CA ASP A 4 -12.22 -31.70 -3.57
C ASP A 4 -13.34 -31.53 -4.61
N LEU A 5 -14.55 -31.99 -4.28
CA LEU A 5 -15.74 -31.77 -5.10
C LEU A 5 -16.09 -30.28 -5.15
N SER A 6 -16.05 -29.56 -4.02
CA SER A 6 -16.26 -28.12 -4.00
C SER A 6 -15.23 -27.38 -4.85
N ASN A 7 -13.94 -27.73 -4.75
CA ASN A 7 -12.90 -27.13 -5.58
C ASN A 7 -13.07 -27.46 -7.07
N PHE A 8 -13.49 -28.69 -7.39
CA PHE A 8 -13.81 -29.11 -8.76
C PHE A 8 -14.98 -28.31 -9.34
N PHE A 9 -16.10 -28.21 -8.62
CA PHE A 9 -17.25 -27.41 -9.05
C PHE A 9 -16.92 -25.93 -9.17
N ILE A 10 -16.14 -25.38 -8.22
CA ILE A 10 -15.65 -24.00 -8.31
C ILE A 10 -14.78 -23.83 -9.57
N ASN A 11 -13.86 -24.75 -9.86
CA ASN A 11 -13.02 -24.67 -11.06
C ASN A 11 -13.82 -24.86 -12.37
N LEU A 12 -14.89 -25.66 -12.34
CA LEU A 12 -15.78 -25.90 -13.48
C LEU A 12 -16.67 -24.69 -13.78
N VAL A 13 -17.14 -24.00 -12.74
CA VAL A 13 -18.02 -22.82 -12.86
C VAL A 13 -17.21 -21.52 -13.04
N ARG A 14 -15.97 -21.45 -12.53
CA ARG A 14 -15.06 -20.29 -12.64
C ARG A 14 -14.93 -19.71 -14.05
N PRO A 15 -14.73 -20.48 -15.14
CA PRO A 15 -14.62 -19.90 -16.48
C PRO A 15 -15.89 -19.19 -16.93
N TYR A 16 -17.07 -19.64 -16.49
CA TYR A 16 -18.38 -19.03 -16.81
C TYR A 16 -18.68 -17.78 -15.97
N LEU A 17 -18.19 -17.72 -14.72
CA LEU A 17 -18.27 -16.51 -13.89
C LEU A 17 -17.26 -15.42 -14.29
N GLN A 18 -16.14 -15.83 -14.90
CA GLN A 18 -15.09 -14.91 -15.35
C GLN A 18 -15.38 -14.27 -16.70
N THR A 19 -16.29 -14.84 -17.50
CA THR A 19 -16.46 -14.45 -18.90
C THR A 19 -17.29 -13.19 -19.06
N ASP A 20 -18.38 -13.03 -18.32
CA ASP A 20 -19.22 -11.86 -18.50
C ASP A 20 -19.69 -11.29 -17.16
N GLY A 21 -19.52 -9.99 -16.99
CA GLY A 21 -20.11 -9.22 -15.90
C GLY A 21 -21.64 -9.35 -15.82
N SER A 22 -22.28 -10.06 -16.75
CA SER A 22 -23.70 -10.37 -16.87
C SER A 22 -24.38 -10.71 -15.56
N TYR A 23 -23.78 -11.52 -14.67
CA TYR A 23 -24.41 -11.82 -13.38
C TYR A 23 -24.58 -10.58 -12.49
N GLU A 24 -23.54 -9.75 -12.41
CA GLU A 24 -23.58 -8.51 -11.63
C GLU A 24 -24.45 -7.47 -12.33
N GLN A 25 -24.41 -7.41 -13.66
CA GLN A 25 -25.28 -6.57 -14.48
C GLN A 25 -26.76 -6.96 -14.30
N GLU A 26 -27.12 -8.24 -14.42
CA GLU A 26 -28.49 -8.72 -14.22
C GLU A 26 -29.00 -8.50 -12.79
N LYS A 27 -28.11 -8.51 -11.79
CA LYS A 27 -28.48 -8.30 -10.39
C LYS A 27 -28.57 -6.83 -10.00
N LEU A 28 -27.71 -5.98 -10.55
CA LEU A 28 -27.62 -4.56 -10.19
C LEU A 28 -28.34 -3.65 -11.18
N PHE A 29 -28.38 -3.96 -12.47
CA PHE A 29 -29.04 -3.09 -13.46
C PHE A 29 -30.54 -2.92 -13.19
N PRO A 30 -31.31 -3.94 -12.79
CA PRO A 30 -32.70 -3.72 -12.38
C PRO A 30 -32.84 -2.80 -11.14
N LEU A 31 -31.84 -2.83 -10.24
CA LEU A 31 -31.79 -1.96 -9.06
C LEU A 31 -31.36 -0.52 -9.43
N LEU A 32 -30.55 -0.38 -10.48
CA LEU A 32 -30.04 0.89 -11.02
C LEU A 32 -30.89 1.49 -12.14
N ASP A 33 -31.83 0.75 -12.71
CA ASP A 33 -32.82 1.22 -13.71
C ASP A 33 -34.16 1.58 -13.03
N SER A 34 -34.48 0.95 -11.90
CA SER A 34 -35.67 1.30 -11.09
C SER A 34 -35.50 2.59 -10.29
N GLN A 35 -34.27 2.90 -9.90
CA GLN A 35 -33.83 4.24 -9.52
C GLN A 35 -33.25 4.84 -10.80
N ASN A 36 -33.65 6.02 -11.29
CA ASN A 36 -32.84 6.70 -12.34
C ASN A 36 -31.49 7.07 -11.71
N ALA A 37 -30.57 6.10 -11.58
CA ALA A 37 -29.58 6.17 -10.53
C ALA A 37 -28.44 7.10 -10.93
N ASP A 38 -28.48 8.32 -10.39
CA ASP A 38 -27.39 9.30 -10.45
C ASP A 38 -26.11 8.83 -9.71
N LEU A 39 -26.10 7.59 -9.18
CA LEU A 39 -24.98 6.92 -8.51
C LEU A 39 -24.20 7.87 -7.58
N PRO A 40 -24.86 8.48 -6.58
CA PRO A 40 -24.31 9.59 -5.83
C PRO A 40 -23.01 9.25 -5.08
N ALA A 41 -22.88 8.05 -4.49
CA ALA A 41 -21.66 7.66 -3.79
C ALA A 41 -20.51 7.41 -4.78
N THR A 42 -20.80 6.81 -5.93
CA THR A 42 -19.83 6.64 -7.03
C THR A 42 -19.38 7.98 -7.58
N LEU A 43 -20.29 8.92 -7.77
CA LEU A 43 -19.98 10.28 -8.21
C LEU A 43 -19.09 11.00 -7.20
N ALA A 44 -19.46 10.99 -5.91
CA ALA A 44 -18.67 11.59 -4.85
C ALA A 44 -17.26 11.00 -4.75
N TRP A 45 -17.14 9.68 -4.89
CA TRP A 45 -15.86 8.96 -4.91
C TRP A 45 -14.98 9.37 -6.10
N LEU A 46 -15.55 9.51 -7.31
CA LEU A 46 -14.82 9.98 -8.49
C LEU A 46 -14.41 11.47 -8.37
N LEU A 47 -15.26 12.32 -7.79
CA LEU A 47 -14.93 13.72 -7.53
C LEU A 47 -13.81 13.87 -6.50
N ALA A 48 -13.83 13.06 -5.43
CA ALA A 48 -12.75 13.00 -4.45
C ALA A 48 -11.42 12.56 -5.10
N ALA A 49 -11.47 11.64 -6.07
CA ALA A 49 -10.28 11.26 -6.83
C ALA A 49 -9.79 12.39 -7.73
N ARG A 50 -10.70 13.09 -8.42
CA ARG A 50 -10.37 14.24 -9.27
C ARG A 50 -9.69 15.36 -8.47
N SER A 51 -10.18 15.69 -7.28
CA SER A 51 -9.62 16.78 -6.48
C SER A 51 -8.15 16.55 -6.09
N LEU A 52 -7.75 15.28 -5.93
CA LEU A 52 -6.35 14.90 -5.68
C LEU A 52 -5.44 14.99 -6.91
N LEU A 53 -6.01 14.97 -8.11
CA LEU A 53 -5.29 15.10 -9.37
C LEU A 53 -5.20 16.55 -9.85
N SER A 54 -6.03 17.44 -9.31
CA SER A 54 -5.97 18.86 -9.61
C SER A 54 -4.62 19.41 -9.11
N PRO A 55 -3.87 20.17 -9.93
CA PRO A 55 -2.68 20.86 -9.47
C PRO A 55 -3.09 21.77 -8.32
N CYS A 56 -2.58 21.50 -7.12
CA CYS A 56 -2.66 22.46 -6.02
C CYS A 56 -2.05 23.77 -6.52
N GLY A 57 -2.85 24.83 -6.66
CA GLY A 57 -2.36 26.17 -6.91
C GLY A 57 -1.52 26.62 -5.74
N SER A 58 -0.20 26.45 -5.83
CA SER A 58 0.73 26.99 -4.85
C SER A 58 0.77 28.52 -4.97
N PRO A 59 0.61 29.28 -3.88
CA PRO A 59 1.16 30.63 -3.83
C PRO A 59 2.69 30.52 -3.81
N GLU A 60 3.32 31.41 -4.58
CA GLU A 60 4.76 31.52 -4.76
C GLU A 60 5.53 31.66 -3.44
N SER A 61 6.69 31.00 -3.33
CA SER A 61 7.91 31.61 -2.74
C SER A 61 9.18 30.82 -3.12
N SER A 62 9.90 31.42 -4.06
CA SER A 62 11.34 31.76 -4.02
C SER A 62 12.42 30.67 -3.88
N GLY A 63 13.16 30.48 -4.99
CA GLY A 63 14.62 30.24 -5.07
C GLY A 63 15.08 28.77 -4.98
N GLU A 64 15.95 28.23 -5.83
CA GLU A 64 16.92 28.79 -6.78
C GLU A 64 17.07 27.87 -8.01
N GLN A 65 17.54 28.47 -9.10
CA GLN A 65 17.84 27.85 -10.40
C GLN A 65 19.13 27.02 -10.33
N GLU A 66 19.20 25.91 -11.06
CA GLU A 66 20.29 25.70 -12.02
C GLU A 66 19.93 24.66 -13.10
N THR A 67 20.53 24.87 -14.26
CA THR A 67 20.02 24.63 -15.61
C THR A 67 20.52 23.36 -16.29
N ALA A 68 19.69 22.72 -17.12
CA ALA A 68 20.09 22.21 -18.43
C ALA A 68 18.87 22.01 -19.36
N LYS A 69 18.83 22.76 -20.46
CA LYS A 69 17.81 22.74 -21.53
C LYS A 69 18.15 21.69 -22.60
N SER A 70 17.14 21.01 -23.15
CA SER A 70 16.89 20.84 -24.61
C SER A 70 15.57 20.08 -24.82
N ALA A 71 14.47 20.77 -25.15
CA ALA A 71 13.84 20.90 -26.49
C ALA A 71 12.86 19.76 -26.83
N GLY A 72 11.58 19.96 -27.13
CA GLY A 72 10.75 21.17 -27.19
C GLY A 72 9.31 20.80 -27.56
N SER A 73 8.35 21.49 -26.95
CA SER A 73 7.07 21.97 -27.55
C SER A 73 6.31 22.70 -26.45
N SER A 74 6.27 24.03 -26.55
CA SER A 74 5.31 24.84 -25.80
C SER A 74 4.05 24.99 -26.65
N GLU A 75 2.92 24.50 -26.16
CA GLU A 75 1.61 24.95 -26.60
C GLU A 75 0.76 25.25 -25.36
N GLY A 76 0.36 26.52 -25.23
CA GLY A 76 -0.93 26.94 -24.69
C GLY A 76 -1.17 26.82 -23.19
N ALA A 77 -1.62 27.93 -22.59
CA ALA A 77 -2.45 27.92 -21.39
C ALA A 77 -3.79 27.21 -21.69
N GLY A 78 -3.77 25.89 -21.78
CA GLY A 78 -4.92 25.01 -21.96
C GLY A 78 -5.17 24.24 -20.68
N GLY A 79 -6.40 24.28 -20.17
CA GLY A 79 -6.79 23.52 -18.99
C GLY A 79 -6.32 22.06 -19.11
N HIS A 80 -5.60 21.58 -18.10
CA HIS A 80 -4.99 20.26 -18.11
C HIS A 80 -6.09 19.20 -18.18
N ILE A 81 -6.38 18.67 -19.38
CA ILE A 81 -7.43 17.67 -19.58
C ILE A 81 -7.03 16.43 -18.79
N LEU A 82 -7.71 16.18 -17.67
CA LEU A 82 -7.51 14.98 -16.87
C LEU A 82 -7.98 13.76 -17.69
N SER A 83 -7.17 12.71 -17.75
CA SER A 83 -7.58 11.47 -18.41
C SER A 83 -8.66 10.75 -17.57
N PRO A 84 -9.74 10.22 -18.17
CA PRO A 84 -10.72 9.41 -17.45
C PRO A 84 -10.06 8.23 -16.72
N ASN A 85 -9.04 7.62 -17.33
CA ASN A 85 -8.29 6.53 -16.72
C ASN A 85 -7.50 6.99 -15.49
N ALA A 86 -6.98 8.22 -15.49
CA ALA A 86 -6.26 8.78 -14.35
C ALA A 86 -7.19 9.00 -13.15
N VAL A 87 -8.38 9.56 -13.37
CA VAL A 87 -9.39 9.74 -12.33
C VAL A 87 -9.81 8.39 -11.76
N LEU A 88 -10.13 7.41 -12.61
CA LEU A 88 -10.49 6.07 -12.15
C LEU A 88 -9.37 5.37 -11.38
N ALA A 89 -8.13 5.45 -11.87
CA ALA A 89 -6.99 4.85 -11.19
C ALA A 89 -6.79 5.46 -9.78
N GLU A 90 -6.88 6.79 -9.66
CA GLU A 90 -6.81 7.46 -8.36
C GLU A 90 -7.99 7.06 -7.46
N ALA A 91 -9.20 6.96 -8.02
CA ALA A 91 -10.38 6.53 -7.29
C ALA A 91 -10.19 5.12 -6.70
N PHE A 92 -9.71 4.16 -7.50
CA PHE A 92 -9.41 2.82 -6.99
C PHE A 92 -8.34 2.85 -5.89
N LEU A 93 -7.30 3.67 -6.02
CA LEU A 93 -6.27 3.82 -4.97
C LEU A 93 -6.84 4.38 -3.67
N LEU A 94 -7.83 5.28 -3.72
CA LEU A 94 -8.50 5.79 -2.52
C LEU A 94 -9.12 4.68 -1.67
N LEU A 95 -9.55 3.58 -2.29
CA LEU A 95 -10.12 2.44 -1.58
C LEU A 95 -9.10 1.75 -0.67
N LEU A 96 -7.81 1.80 -1.02
CA LEU A 96 -6.72 1.16 -0.29
C LEU A 96 -6.15 2.04 0.84
N LYS A 97 -6.44 3.35 0.84
CA LYS A 97 -5.96 4.26 1.89
C LYS A 97 -6.60 3.94 3.23
N TRP A 98 -5.79 3.77 4.27
CA TRP A 98 -6.26 3.45 5.62
C TRP A 98 -7.09 4.59 6.24
N SER A 99 -6.73 5.84 5.94
CA SER A 99 -7.48 7.04 6.36
C SER A 99 -8.94 7.04 5.92
N ASN A 100 -9.25 6.35 4.82
CA ASN A 100 -10.56 6.37 4.18
C ASN A 100 -11.40 5.15 4.55
N LYS A 101 -11.08 4.47 5.67
CA LYS A 101 -11.79 3.26 6.09
C LYS A 101 -13.30 3.49 6.33
N ASP A 102 -13.66 4.70 6.76
CA ASP A 102 -15.02 5.11 7.10
C ASP A 102 -15.74 5.79 5.91
N MET A 103 -15.07 5.92 4.77
CA MET A 103 -15.68 6.45 3.55
C MET A 103 -16.76 5.48 3.06
N GLU A 104 -17.92 6.02 2.70
CA GLU A 104 -18.98 5.24 2.07
C GLU A 104 -18.48 4.60 0.78
N LEU A 105 -18.77 3.32 0.62
CA LEU A 105 -18.31 2.57 -0.54
C LEU A 105 -19.20 2.93 -1.75
N PRO A 106 -18.63 3.19 -2.94
CA PRO A 106 -19.44 3.49 -4.12
C PRO A 106 -20.33 2.31 -4.48
N GLU A 107 -21.51 2.61 -5.05
CA GLU A 107 -22.54 1.62 -5.36
C GLU A 107 -22.03 0.51 -6.29
N THR A 108 -21.15 0.88 -7.22
CA THR A 108 -20.49 -0.04 -8.15
C THR A 108 -19.59 -1.06 -7.47
N LEU A 109 -19.23 -0.88 -6.20
CA LEU A 109 -18.34 -1.77 -5.45
C LEU A 109 -18.97 -2.43 -4.23
N ILE A 110 -20.28 -2.25 -4.00
CA ILE A 110 -20.99 -2.81 -2.82
C ILE A 110 -20.80 -4.34 -2.69
N LEU A 111 -20.84 -5.06 -3.80
CA LEU A 111 -20.65 -6.52 -3.81
C LEU A 111 -19.21 -6.93 -3.45
N ASP A 112 -18.27 -6.00 -3.59
CA ASP A 112 -16.84 -6.17 -3.33
C ASP A 112 -16.40 -5.68 -1.95
N ALA A 113 -17.33 -5.17 -1.12
CA ALA A 113 -17.00 -4.55 0.17
C ALA A 113 -16.05 -5.39 1.05
N LYS A 114 -16.33 -6.70 1.21
CA LYS A 114 -15.46 -7.61 1.98
C LYS A 114 -14.08 -7.80 1.35
N ARG A 115 -14.03 -7.91 0.01
CA ARG A 115 -12.77 -8.06 -0.76
C ARG A 115 -11.90 -6.81 -0.62
N ILE A 116 -12.52 -5.63 -0.74
CA ILE A 116 -11.84 -4.33 -0.59
C ILE A 116 -11.35 -4.14 0.84
N SER A 117 -12.16 -4.45 1.85
CA SER A 117 -11.76 -4.37 3.26
C SER A 117 -10.54 -5.25 3.55
N ALA A 118 -10.51 -6.47 3.00
CA ALA A 118 -9.38 -7.38 3.17
C ALA A 118 -8.11 -6.83 2.49
N LEU A 119 -8.22 -6.32 1.26
CA LEU A 119 -7.09 -5.71 0.55
C LEU A 119 -6.56 -4.47 1.28
N ARG A 120 -7.45 -3.63 1.80
CA ARG A 120 -7.08 -2.44 2.60
C ARG A 120 -6.35 -2.82 3.88
N ALA A 121 -6.87 -3.79 4.63
CA ALA A 121 -6.21 -4.31 5.83
C ALA A 121 -4.83 -4.88 5.51
N GLU A 122 -4.69 -5.58 4.40
CA GLU A 122 -3.42 -6.14 3.95
C GLU A 122 -2.40 -5.05 3.56
N VAL A 123 -2.83 -4.00 2.84
CA VAL A 123 -1.98 -2.82 2.54
C VAL A 123 -1.50 -2.15 3.83
N ARG A 124 -2.39 -1.96 4.81
CA ARG A 124 -2.02 -1.38 6.12
C ARG A 124 -1.00 -2.26 6.83
N ARG A 125 -1.25 -3.57 6.91
CA ARG A 125 -0.37 -4.55 7.55
C ARG A 125 1.02 -4.55 6.90
N LEU A 126 1.10 -4.61 5.57
CA LEU A 126 2.37 -4.59 4.85
C LEU A 126 3.12 -3.26 5.05
N SER A 127 2.41 -2.14 5.14
CA SER A 127 3.01 -0.84 5.41
C SER A 127 3.61 -0.77 6.82
N LEU A 128 2.91 -1.31 7.82
CA LEU A 128 3.43 -1.43 9.18
C LEU A 128 4.64 -2.36 9.25
N ILE A 129 4.60 -3.53 8.60
CA ILE A 129 5.73 -4.47 8.54
C ILE A 129 6.96 -3.76 7.96
N ALA A 130 6.80 -3.09 6.82
CA ALA A 130 7.91 -2.39 6.18
C ALA A 130 8.44 -1.24 7.06
N ALA A 131 7.57 -0.47 7.71
CA ALA A 131 7.96 0.61 8.61
C ALA A 131 8.72 0.10 9.85
N ILE A 132 8.24 -0.96 10.50
CA ILE A 132 8.91 -1.58 11.66
C ILE A 132 10.29 -2.09 11.25
N LEU A 133 10.38 -2.81 10.14
CA LEU A 133 11.65 -3.35 9.67
C LEU A 133 12.64 -2.24 9.28
N LEU A 134 12.16 -1.11 8.75
CA LEU A 134 13.01 0.06 8.47
C LEU A 134 13.56 0.70 9.75
N ILE A 135 12.72 0.87 10.79
CA ILE A 135 13.14 1.41 12.09
C ILE A 135 14.17 0.48 12.73
N VAL A 136 13.82 -0.81 12.87
CA VAL A 136 14.68 -1.79 13.52
C VAL A 136 16.00 -1.97 12.78
N ALA A 137 16.00 -2.01 11.44
CA ALA A 137 17.23 -2.11 10.66
C ALA A 137 18.11 -0.85 10.79
N GLY A 138 17.51 0.35 10.86
CA GLY A 138 18.22 1.60 11.09
C GLY A 138 18.91 1.63 12.45
N ASP A 139 18.19 1.25 13.50
CA ASP A 139 18.69 1.22 14.87
C ASP A 139 19.71 0.11 15.10
N LEU A 140 19.53 -1.07 14.49
CA LEU A 140 20.47 -2.19 14.57
C LEU A 140 21.83 -1.83 13.95
N LYS A 141 21.83 -1.14 12.81
CA LYS A 141 23.07 -0.62 12.18
C LYS A 141 23.79 0.36 13.10
N ARG A 142 23.05 1.29 13.70
CA ARG A 142 23.62 2.28 14.63
C ARG A 142 24.21 1.61 15.88
N TRP A 143 23.51 0.63 16.42
CA TRP A 143 23.91 -0.10 17.62
C TRP A 143 25.12 -1.01 17.39
N GLY A 144 25.17 -1.74 16.27
CA GLY A 144 26.34 -2.54 15.89
C GLY A 144 27.61 -1.68 15.75
N ASN A 145 27.48 -0.46 15.24
CA ASN A 145 28.61 0.45 15.06
C ASN A 145 29.10 1.08 16.38
N GLU A 146 28.23 1.32 17.36
CA GLU A 146 28.65 1.84 18.68
C GLU A 146 29.47 0.80 19.47
N GLY A 147 29.20 -0.50 19.28
CA GLY A 147 30.02 -1.58 19.85
C GLY A 147 31.41 -1.73 19.21
N SER A 148 31.58 -1.26 17.98
CA SER A 148 32.83 -1.32 17.20
C SER A 148 33.75 -0.12 17.38
N ARG A 149 33.48 0.76 18.35
CA ARG A 149 34.36 1.90 18.70
C ARG A 149 35.61 1.42 19.45
N LYS A 150 36.40 0.52 18.84
CA LYS A 150 37.81 0.34 19.21
C LYS A 150 38.57 1.58 18.74
N PRO A 151 39.43 2.20 19.59
CA PRO A 151 40.46 3.08 19.08
C PRO A 151 41.49 2.20 18.34
N GLU A 152 42.01 2.71 17.23
CA GLU A 152 43.04 2.13 16.36
C GLU A 152 42.55 1.29 15.17
N VAL A 153 42.75 1.92 14.01
CA VAL A 153 42.46 1.46 12.65
C VAL A 153 43.47 0.39 12.24
N HIS A 154 42.98 -0.76 11.78
CA HIS A 154 43.66 -1.57 10.78
C HIS A 154 42.80 -1.58 9.51
N PRO A 155 43.32 -1.12 8.36
CA PRO A 155 42.55 -1.09 7.12
C PRO A 155 42.57 -2.48 6.49
N GLY A 156 41.42 -3.17 6.43
CA GLY A 156 41.29 -4.36 5.58
C GLY A 156 40.32 -5.47 5.97
N GLU A 157 39.63 -5.42 7.12
CA GLU A 157 38.66 -6.46 7.47
C GLU A 157 37.23 -6.09 7.01
N PRO A 158 36.48 -7.01 6.37
CA PRO A 158 35.12 -6.74 5.94
C PRO A 158 34.23 -6.48 7.16
N GLU A 159 33.58 -5.32 7.14
CA GLU A 159 32.82 -4.76 8.24
C GLU A 159 31.58 -5.61 8.60
N SER A 160 31.10 -5.41 9.83
CA SER A 160 30.01 -6.07 10.60
C SER A 160 28.61 -6.18 9.92
N GLU A 161 28.50 -6.05 8.60
CA GLU A 161 27.22 -6.05 7.86
C GLU A 161 26.53 -7.43 7.82
N GLU A 162 27.29 -8.53 7.85
CA GLU A 162 26.76 -9.90 7.74
C GLU A 162 25.85 -10.29 8.93
N SER A 163 26.14 -9.76 10.12
CA SER A 163 25.44 -10.07 11.36
C SER A 163 24.04 -9.45 11.39
N ALA A 164 23.88 -8.19 10.98
CA ALA A 164 22.56 -7.54 10.91
C ALA A 164 21.68 -8.15 9.80
N VAL A 165 22.28 -8.52 8.67
CA VAL A 165 21.57 -9.15 7.54
C VAL A 165 21.01 -10.53 7.95
N SER A 166 21.71 -11.27 8.80
CA SER A 166 21.29 -12.60 9.27
C SER A 166 19.99 -12.58 10.11
N LEU A 167 19.69 -11.47 10.80
CA LEU A 167 18.52 -11.34 11.68
C LEU A 167 17.24 -10.89 10.95
N LEU A 168 17.37 -10.28 9.77
CA LEU A 168 16.24 -9.73 9.02
C LEU A 168 15.15 -10.74 8.67
N PRO A 169 15.46 -12.00 8.25
CA PRO A 169 14.41 -12.99 7.96
C PRO A 169 13.60 -13.38 9.20
N SER A 170 14.27 -13.58 10.33
CA SER A 170 13.61 -13.92 11.61
C SER A 170 12.76 -12.77 12.12
N LEU A 171 13.29 -11.54 12.07
CA LEU A 171 12.54 -10.32 12.40
C LEU A 171 11.30 -10.18 11.52
N ARG A 172 11.43 -10.38 10.20
CA ARG A 172 10.32 -10.29 9.28
C ARG A 172 9.23 -11.31 9.61
N SER A 173 9.58 -12.57 9.78
CA SER A 173 8.65 -13.65 10.09
C SER A 173 7.87 -13.35 11.37
N LEU A 174 8.57 -12.91 12.41
CA LEU A 174 7.96 -12.52 13.68
C LEU A 174 6.99 -11.35 13.52
N VAL A 175 7.39 -10.26 12.86
CA VAL A 175 6.55 -9.08 12.68
C VAL A 175 5.33 -9.40 11.80
N GLU A 176 5.49 -10.26 10.79
CA GLU A 176 4.38 -10.76 9.98
C GLU A 176 3.35 -11.52 10.83
N GLN A 177 3.81 -12.37 11.76
CA GLN A 177 2.95 -13.13 12.66
C GLN A 177 2.26 -12.22 13.70
N SER A 178 2.98 -11.26 14.29
CA SER A 178 2.42 -10.33 15.28
C SER A 178 1.32 -9.44 14.69
N LEU A 179 1.40 -9.13 13.40
CA LEU A 179 0.48 -8.22 12.71
C LEU A 179 -0.59 -8.94 11.86
N GLU A 180 -0.68 -10.28 11.89
CA GLU A 180 -1.61 -11.06 11.06
C GLU A 180 -3.08 -10.64 11.24
N THR A 181 -3.45 -10.21 12.45
CA THR A 181 -4.83 -9.85 12.80
C THR A 181 -5.16 -8.37 12.61
N VAL A 182 -4.21 -7.54 12.15
CA VAL A 182 -4.44 -6.11 11.90
C VAL A 182 -5.51 -5.92 10.83
N GLY A 183 -6.50 -5.08 11.14
CA GLY A 183 -7.62 -4.77 10.25
C GLY A 183 -8.71 -5.83 10.19
N THR A 184 -8.62 -6.87 11.03
CA THR A 184 -9.76 -7.75 11.34
C THR A 184 -10.52 -7.20 12.55
N SER A 185 -11.77 -7.62 12.76
CA SER A 185 -12.54 -7.25 13.97
C SER A 185 -11.96 -7.81 15.27
N SER A 186 -10.86 -8.58 15.21
CA SER A 186 -10.32 -9.36 16.32
C SER A 186 -9.19 -8.66 17.09
N CYS A 187 -8.51 -7.66 16.54
CA CYS A 187 -7.37 -6.99 17.19
C CYS A 187 -7.40 -5.49 16.90
N LYS A 188 -7.19 -4.67 17.92
CA LYS A 188 -6.88 -3.26 17.72
C LYS A 188 -5.44 -3.13 17.23
N GLU A 189 -5.21 -2.23 16.28
CA GLU A 189 -3.88 -2.00 15.70
C GLU A 189 -2.80 -1.78 16.77
N ALA A 190 -3.12 -1.01 17.82
CA ALA A 190 -2.21 -0.76 18.95
C ALA A 190 -1.78 -2.04 19.69
N GLU A 191 -2.70 -2.98 19.94
CA GLU A 191 -2.38 -4.25 20.62
C GLU A 191 -1.46 -5.12 19.76
N CYS A 192 -1.70 -5.12 18.45
CA CYS A 192 -0.89 -5.83 17.49
C CYS A 192 0.53 -5.22 17.37
N LEU A 193 0.67 -3.90 17.46
CA LEU A 193 1.99 -3.24 17.55
C LEU A 193 2.71 -3.52 18.86
N GLU A 194 2.00 -3.53 20.00
CA GLU A 194 2.61 -3.89 21.29
C GLU A 194 3.20 -5.31 21.26
N LYS A 195 2.45 -6.28 20.71
CA LYS A 195 2.95 -7.64 20.47
C LYS A 195 4.18 -7.67 19.56
N ALA A 196 4.17 -6.85 18.50
CA ALA A 196 5.30 -6.77 17.58
C ALA A 196 6.55 -6.19 18.28
N VAL A 197 6.40 -5.13 19.08
CA VAL A 197 7.50 -4.55 19.87
C VAL A 197 8.07 -5.58 20.83
N GLU A 198 7.21 -6.24 21.60
CA GLU A 198 7.65 -7.24 22.58
C GLU A 198 8.44 -8.35 21.89
N GLY A 199 7.91 -8.90 20.80
CA GLY A 199 8.60 -9.91 20.01
C GLY A 199 9.96 -9.44 19.46
N VAL A 200 10.02 -8.20 18.94
CA VAL A 200 11.27 -7.64 18.39
C VAL A 200 12.31 -7.51 19.49
N LEU A 201 11.93 -6.97 20.65
CA LEU A 201 12.82 -6.82 21.79
C LEU A 201 13.29 -8.18 22.33
N THR A 202 12.41 -9.18 22.41
CA THR A 202 12.81 -10.54 22.84
C THR A 202 13.80 -11.16 21.85
N LEU A 203 13.51 -11.07 20.54
CA LEU A 203 14.39 -11.63 19.52
C LEU A 203 15.78 -10.96 19.52
N LEU A 204 15.83 -9.63 19.67
CA LEU A 204 17.10 -8.91 19.78
C LEU A 204 17.88 -9.36 21.02
N ASN A 205 17.21 -9.55 22.15
CA ASN A 205 17.87 -9.97 23.39
C ASN A 205 18.34 -11.44 23.34
N GLU A 206 17.62 -12.32 22.65
CA GLU A 206 18.03 -13.71 22.39
C GLU A 206 19.19 -13.79 21.40
N SER A 207 19.17 -12.98 20.34
CA SER A 207 20.24 -12.94 19.34
C SER A 207 21.61 -12.57 19.92
N ARG A 208 21.61 -11.80 21.03
CA ARG A 208 22.80 -11.53 21.86
C ARG A 208 23.50 -12.79 22.37
N LEU A 209 22.74 -13.86 22.65
CA LEU A 209 23.31 -15.11 23.17
C LEU A 209 24.09 -15.87 22.09
N SER A 210 23.88 -15.55 20.82
CA SER A 210 24.45 -16.27 19.67
C SER A 210 25.38 -15.44 18.79
N GLN A 211 25.47 -14.11 19.00
CA GLN A 211 26.29 -13.18 18.20
C GLN A 211 27.03 -12.16 19.10
N PRO A 212 28.13 -11.52 18.64
CA PRO A 212 28.94 -10.61 19.45
C PRO A 212 28.29 -9.22 19.60
N TYR A 213 26.98 -9.18 19.83
CA TYR A 213 26.28 -7.93 20.08
C TYR A 213 26.43 -7.53 21.56
N PRO A 214 26.66 -6.24 21.87
CA PRO A 214 26.67 -5.76 23.25
C PRO A 214 25.29 -5.96 23.91
N ALA A 215 25.16 -5.74 25.21
CA ALA A 215 23.83 -5.72 25.83
C ALA A 215 22.97 -4.62 25.20
N LEU A 216 21.71 -4.92 24.89
CA LEU A 216 20.76 -3.94 24.35
C LEU A 216 20.59 -2.80 25.37
N PRO A 217 20.97 -1.55 25.04
CA PRO A 217 20.81 -0.44 25.95
C PRO A 217 19.34 -0.21 26.27
N GLN A 218 19.01 0.03 27.54
CA GLN A 218 17.63 0.31 27.93
C GLN A 218 17.06 1.56 27.23
N THR A 219 17.92 2.53 26.92
CA THR A 219 17.58 3.72 26.13
C THR A 219 17.18 3.36 24.69
N LEU A 220 17.84 2.39 24.07
CA LEU A 220 17.49 1.90 22.74
C LEU A 220 16.18 1.11 22.75
N ALA A 221 16.00 0.23 23.74
CA ALA A 221 14.76 -0.55 23.88
C ALA A 221 13.53 0.35 24.08
N THR A 222 13.66 1.39 24.90
CA THR A 222 12.59 2.38 25.13
C THR A 222 12.33 3.25 23.90
N SER A 223 13.39 3.65 23.18
CA SER A 223 13.27 4.35 21.89
C SER A 223 12.53 3.52 20.85
N LEU A 224 12.96 2.26 20.63
CA LEU A 224 12.34 1.33 19.68
C LEU A 224 10.86 1.12 19.98
N ARG A 225 10.52 0.90 21.27
CA ARG A 225 9.14 0.77 21.72
C ARG A 225 8.33 2.02 21.36
N GLY A 226 8.84 3.20 21.69
CA GLY A 226 8.16 4.46 21.38
C GLY A 226 7.95 4.65 19.88
N GLN A 227 8.98 4.43 19.07
CA GLN A 227 8.92 4.60 17.61
C GLN A 227 7.96 3.63 16.94
N ILE A 228 7.93 2.36 17.36
CA ILE A 228 7.04 1.35 16.77
C ILE A 228 5.59 1.59 17.18
N ILE A 229 5.32 1.94 18.44
CA ILE A 229 3.96 2.27 18.89
C ILE A 229 3.44 3.52 18.16
N ASP A 230 4.29 4.52 17.94
CA ASP A 230 3.94 5.74 17.22
C ASP A 230 3.57 5.50 15.73
N LEU A 231 3.86 4.32 15.16
CA LEU A 231 3.41 3.97 13.81
C LEU A 231 1.87 3.88 13.68
N SER A 232 1.16 3.70 14.79
CA SER A 232 -0.31 3.82 14.83
C SER A 232 -0.81 5.22 14.52
N CYS A 233 0.04 6.24 14.69
CA CYS A 233 -0.32 7.62 14.44
C CYS A 233 -0.46 7.86 12.92
N PRO A 234 -1.61 8.39 12.44
CA PRO A 234 -1.84 8.61 11.01
C PRO A 234 -0.91 9.67 10.40
N THR A 235 -0.32 10.54 11.22
CA THR A 235 0.61 11.58 10.78
C THR A 235 2.08 11.16 10.90
N ASN A 236 2.36 9.90 11.26
CA ASN A 236 3.73 9.42 11.39
C ASN A 236 4.45 9.48 10.01
N PRO A 237 5.64 10.11 9.93
CA PRO A 237 6.32 10.33 8.66
C PRO A 237 6.81 9.03 8.01
N VAL A 238 7.19 8.01 8.81
CA VAL A 238 7.66 6.72 8.28
C VAL A 238 6.49 5.96 7.68
N THR A 239 5.39 5.87 8.42
CA THR A 239 4.16 5.21 7.96
C THR A 239 3.61 5.86 6.70
N THR A 240 3.48 7.18 6.68
CA THR A 240 2.97 7.93 5.53
C THR A 240 3.88 7.82 4.30
N LEU A 241 5.20 7.83 4.49
CA LEU A 241 6.16 7.61 3.41
C LEU A 241 6.04 6.21 2.83
N VAL A 242 6.01 5.17 3.66
CA VAL A 242 5.91 3.78 3.21
C VAL A 242 4.59 3.54 2.47
N GLU A 243 3.47 4.01 3.02
CA GLU A 243 2.15 3.92 2.37
C GLU A 243 2.14 4.65 1.03
N SER A 244 2.69 5.87 0.97
CA SER A 244 2.80 6.64 -0.28
C SER A 244 3.60 5.89 -1.35
N ARG A 245 4.73 5.28 -0.98
CA ARG A 245 5.56 4.49 -1.90
C ARG A 245 4.85 3.22 -2.36
N LEU A 246 4.12 2.55 -1.48
CA LEU A 246 3.34 1.36 -1.81
C LEU A 246 2.20 1.69 -2.77
N LEU A 247 1.40 2.72 -2.46
CA LEU A 247 0.32 3.17 -3.34
C LEU A 247 0.86 3.68 -4.69
N GLY A 248 2.00 4.36 -4.69
CA GLY A 248 2.70 4.76 -5.92
C GLY A 248 3.13 3.56 -6.78
N TYR A 249 3.60 2.48 -6.16
CA TYR A 249 3.91 1.23 -6.87
C TYR A 249 2.65 0.57 -7.47
N ILE A 250 1.54 0.56 -6.73
CA ILE A 250 0.24 0.02 -7.20
C ILE A 250 -0.38 0.90 -8.29
N ARG A 251 -0.14 2.22 -8.26
CA ARG A 251 -0.66 3.20 -9.22
C ARG A 251 -0.18 2.94 -10.65
N ILE A 252 1.08 2.56 -10.82
CA ILE A 252 1.71 2.38 -12.14
C ILE A 252 0.88 1.43 -13.03
N PRO A 253 0.63 0.17 -12.63
CA PRO A 253 -0.14 -0.77 -13.46
C PRO A 253 -1.62 -0.41 -13.62
N LEU A 254 -2.20 0.49 -12.81
CA LEU A 254 -3.57 0.99 -13.05
C LEU A 254 -3.63 2.00 -14.19
N LEU A 255 -2.55 2.76 -14.40
CA LEU A 255 -2.46 3.79 -15.43
C LEU A 255 -1.92 3.25 -16.75
N THR A 256 -1.03 2.26 -16.70
CA THR A 256 -0.40 1.68 -17.89
C THR A 256 -1.04 0.35 -18.27
N SER A 257 -1.31 0.15 -19.57
CA SER A 257 -1.48 -1.20 -20.14
C SER A 257 -0.30 -2.09 -19.71
N PRO A 258 -0.50 -3.39 -19.39
CA PRO A 258 0.47 -4.22 -18.66
C PRO A 258 1.90 -3.99 -19.18
N PRO A 259 2.78 -3.40 -18.37
CA PRO A 259 4.11 -3.06 -18.83
C PRO A 259 4.89 -4.36 -19.11
N ARG A 260 5.74 -4.36 -20.15
CA ARG A 260 6.63 -5.50 -20.47
C ARG A 260 7.54 -5.91 -19.31
N ARG A 261 7.74 -5.03 -18.32
CA ARG A 261 8.53 -5.25 -17.10
C ARG A 261 7.84 -4.58 -15.90
N PRO A 262 7.76 -5.23 -14.73
CA PRO A 262 7.26 -4.57 -13.52
C PRO A 262 8.13 -3.36 -13.16
N PRO A 263 7.54 -2.29 -12.60
CA PRO A 263 8.32 -1.13 -12.17
C PRO A 263 9.35 -1.53 -11.10
N PRO A 264 10.50 -0.85 -11.03
CA PRO A 264 11.49 -1.13 -10.00
C PRO A 264 10.89 -0.90 -8.61
N LEU A 265 11.10 -1.86 -7.71
CA LEU A 265 10.59 -1.77 -6.35
C LEU A 265 11.39 -0.73 -5.56
N PRO A 266 10.74 0.26 -4.91
CA PRO A 266 11.43 1.19 -4.02
C PRO A 266 12.15 0.44 -2.89
N PRO A 267 13.38 0.85 -2.49
CA PRO A 267 14.13 0.16 -1.45
C PRO A 267 13.38 -0.02 -0.13
N ALA A 268 12.53 0.96 0.21
CA ALA A 268 11.68 0.94 1.41
C ALA A 268 10.68 -0.25 1.45
N LEU A 269 10.36 -0.83 0.29
CA LEU A 269 9.41 -1.95 0.16
C LEU A 269 10.12 -3.30 -0.05
N ASN A 270 11.46 -3.34 -0.09
CA ASN A 270 12.20 -4.59 -0.28
C ASN A 270 11.85 -5.63 0.78
N SER A 271 11.60 -5.17 2.00
CA SER A 271 11.19 -6.00 3.13
C SER A 271 9.82 -6.66 2.97
N ILE A 272 9.03 -6.30 1.96
CA ILE A 272 7.72 -6.91 1.63
C ILE A 272 7.64 -7.36 0.16
N ALA A 273 8.76 -7.39 -0.57
CA ALA A 273 8.79 -7.65 -2.02
C ALA A 273 8.10 -8.95 -2.44
N SER A 274 8.20 -10.00 -1.63
CA SER A 274 7.63 -11.33 -1.90
C SER A 274 6.10 -11.38 -1.85
N THR A 275 5.46 -10.51 -1.07
CA THR A 275 4.00 -10.53 -0.84
C THR A 275 3.24 -9.57 -1.75
N LEU A 276 3.90 -8.53 -2.25
CA LEU A 276 3.31 -7.52 -3.13
C LEU A 276 2.68 -8.05 -4.42
N PRO A 277 3.27 -9.00 -5.17
CA PRO A 277 2.70 -9.48 -6.42
C PRO A 277 1.32 -10.10 -6.25
N ALA A 278 1.10 -10.86 -5.17
CA ALA A 278 -0.17 -11.51 -4.88
C ALA A 278 -1.27 -10.50 -4.48
N LEU A 279 -0.89 -9.45 -3.74
CA LEU A 279 -1.79 -8.34 -3.42
C LEU A 279 -2.16 -7.56 -4.69
N LEU A 280 -1.16 -7.20 -5.49
CA LEU A 280 -1.34 -6.43 -6.72
C LEU A 280 -2.24 -7.18 -7.71
N CYS A 281 -1.99 -8.47 -7.93
CA CYS A 281 -2.80 -9.31 -8.81
C CYS A 281 -4.28 -9.34 -8.39
N ARG A 282 -4.57 -9.55 -7.10
CA ARG A 282 -5.96 -9.54 -6.59
C ARG A 282 -6.62 -8.18 -6.77
N PHE A 283 -5.91 -7.10 -6.49
CA PHE A 283 -6.45 -5.75 -6.59
C PHE A 283 -6.69 -5.34 -8.06
N LEU A 284 -5.75 -5.60 -8.97
CA LEU A 284 -5.91 -5.32 -10.39
C LEU A 284 -7.06 -6.12 -11.00
N HIS A 285 -7.19 -7.41 -10.66
CA HIS A 285 -8.34 -8.21 -11.11
C HIS A 285 -9.67 -7.64 -10.63
N LEU A 286 -9.75 -7.14 -9.39
CA LEU A 286 -10.95 -6.48 -8.88
C LEU A 286 -11.26 -5.21 -9.68
N CYS A 287 -10.26 -4.36 -9.91
CA CYS A 287 -10.42 -3.12 -10.67
C CYS A 287 -10.84 -3.40 -12.13
N ASP A 288 -10.19 -4.35 -12.79
CA ASP A 288 -10.47 -4.71 -14.18
C ASP A 288 -11.86 -5.33 -14.35
N HIS A 289 -12.23 -6.24 -13.44
CA HIS A 289 -13.56 -6.82 -13.43
C HIS A 289 -14.64 -5.74 -13.25
N ASN A 290 -14.46 -4.89 -12.25
CA ASN A 290 -15.39 -3.78 -11.98
C ASN A 290 -15.50 -2.81 -13.17
N ARG A 291 -14.38 -2.48 -13.81
CA ARG A 291 -14.36 -1.65 -15.03
C ARG A 291 -15.12 -2.29 -16.20
N ARG A 292 -15.03 -3.61 -16.38
CA ARG A 292 -15.79 -4.33 -17.42
C ARG A 292 -17.29 -4.32 -17.13
N VAL A 293 -17.68 -4.46 -15.87
CA VAL A 293 -19.09 -4.50 -15.45
C VAL A 293 -19.75 -3.13 -15.56
N PHE A 294 -19.09 -2.07 -15.05
CA PHE A 294 -19.66 -0.73 -14.89
C PHE A 294 -19.08 0.34 -15.84
N GLY A 295 -18.38 -0.09 -16.90
CA GLY A 295 -17.68 0.82 -17.81
C GLY A 295 -18.59 1.88 -18.45
N GLN A 296 -19.84 1.53 -18.77
CA GLN A 296 -20.81 2.46 -19.34
C GLN A 296 -21.25 3.52 -18.32
N GLN A 297 -21.49 3.12 -17.07
CA GLN A 297 -21.85 4.02 -15.97
C GLN A 297 -20.69 4.98 -15.66
N TYR A 298 -19.46 4.47 -15.60
CA TYR A 298 -18.27 5.31 -15.44
C TYR A 298 -18.10 6.31 -16.57
N ALA A 299 -18.31 5.91 -17.83
CA ALA A 299 -18.23 6.82 -18.96
C ALA A 299 -19.26 7.98 -18.85
N ARG A 300 -20.50 7.67 -18.43
CA ARG A 300 -21.55 8.67 -18.20
C ARG A 300 -21.20 9.64 -17.07
N LEU A 301 -20.67 9.15 -15.96
CA LEU A 301 -20.31 9.97 -14.80
C LEU A 301 -19.03 10.79 -15.04
N LEU A 302 -18.05 10.25 -15.76
CA LEU A 302 -16.77 10.94 -16.00
C LEU A 302 -16.91 12.04 -17.06
N ALA A 303 -17.81 11.91 -18.02
CA ALA A 303 -18.03 12.94 -19.05
C ALA A 303 -18.25 14.36 -18.47
N PRO A 304 -19.15 14.59 -17.50
CA PRO A 304 -19.27 15.89 -16.83
C PRO A 304 -18.06 16.19 -15.92
N ILE A 305 -17.53 15.20 -15.18
CA ILE A 305 -16.39 15.42 -14.26
C ILE A 305 -15.15 15.94 -15.00
N LEU A 306 -14.93 15.58 -16.27
CA LEU A 306 -13.75 15.98 -17.03
C LEU A 306 -13.94 17.27 -17.84
N THR A 307 -15.18 17.74 -18.00
CA THR A 307 -15.52 18.90 -18.84
C THR A 307 -15.67 20.19 -18.05
N PHE A 308 -15.93 20.12 -16.74
CA PHE A 308 -15.95 21.29 -15.86
C PHE A 308 -14.57 21.46 -15.18
N PRO A 309 -13.96 22.67 -15.16
CA PRO A 309 -12.68 22.95 -14.48
C PRO A 309 -12.75 22.81 -12.96
#